data_AF-A0AAD0MWG1-F1
#
_entry.id   AF-A0AAD0MWG1-F1
#
_cell.length_a   1.000
_cell.length_b   1.000
_cell.length_c   1.000
_cell.angle_alpha   90.00
_cell.angle_beta   90.00
_cell.angle_gamma   90.00
#
_symmetry.space_group_name_H-M   'P 1'
#
loop_
_entity.id
_entity.type
_entity.pdbx_description
1 polymer ?
#
loop_
_entity_poly.entity_id
_entity_poly.type
_entity_poly.pdbx_seq_one_letter_code
_entity_poly.pdbx_strand_id
1 'polypeptide(L)'
;MHSLPRSHGLQWKTVEAGNYVHKEHDKVTINVRAALVGITAALLISACSSAPEKESTGKTESTTLSGPLVEQRWNLLLVGTDERVSLPDTPFFQIGRDGKVSGSDGCNRFTGSVKLGESQRIEFSQLASTRMACPNMEDAKRVTDMLDTAYRYLIDHDRLVFFGPDSRVLGGWREAN
;
A
#
# COMPACT_ATOMS: atom_id res chain seq x y z
N MET A 1 54.47 45.31 -13.01
CA MET A 1 53.31 45.42 -13.92
C MET A 1 52.96 44.01 -14.42
N HIS A 2 52.21 43.23 -13.66
CA HIS A 2 51.53 42.03 -14.17
C HIS A 2 50.26 41.84 -13.32
N SER A 3 49.14 41.87 -14.02
CA SER A 3 47.78 42.02 -13.54
C SER A 3 47.24 40.68 -13.03
N LEU A 4 46.71 40.64 -11.82
CA LEU A 4 45.88 39.52 -11.33
C LEU A 4 44.45 39.68 -11.91
N PRO A 5 43.83 38.62 -12.45
CA PRO A 5 42.43 38.69 -12.84
C PRO A 5 41.50 38.60 -11.63
N ARG A 6 40.49 39.48 -11.64
CA ARG A 6 39.39 39.59 -10.67
C ARG A 6 38.37 38.47 -10.84
N SER A 7 37.84 38.05 -9.68
CA SER A 7 36.44 37.69 -9.37
C SER A 7 35.60 36.92 -10.38
N HIS A 8 35.02 35.80 -9.95
CA HIS A 8 33.58 35.58 -10.07
C HIS A 8 33.06 34.87 -8.81
N GLY A 9 32.46 35.66 -7.92
CA GLY A 9 31.68 35.14 -6.80
C GLY A 9 30.41 34.50 -7.33
N LEU A 10 30.20 33.24 -6.99
CA LEU A 10 28.94 32.53 -7.20
C LEU A 10 27.89 33.16 -6.29
N GLN A 11 27.03 34.00 -6.88
CA GLN A 11 25.82 34.50 -6.25
C GLN A 11 24.86 33.32 -6.06
N TRP A 12 24.68 32.87 -4.83
CA TRP A 12 23.55 32.03 -4.48
C TRP A 12 22.29 32.90 -4.59
N LYS A 13 21.41 32.59 -5.54
CA LYS A 13 20.10 33.21 -5.60
C LYS A 13 19.27 32.67 -4.44
N THR A 14 18.87 33.57 -3.54
CA THR A 14 17.77 33.36 -2.60
C THR A 14 16.52 32.94 -3.38
N VAL A 15 15.96 31.77 -3.05
CA VAL A 15 14.64 31.36 -3.55
C VAL A 15 13.61 32.08 -2.69
N GLU A 16 12.92 33.04 -3.27
CA GLU A 16 11.80 33.74 -2.64
C GLU A 16 10.67 32.75 -2.34
N ALA A 17 10.11 32.85 -1.13
CA ALA A 17 8.95 32.11 -0.69
C ALA A 17 7.75 32.48 -1.58
N GLY A 18 7.43 31.60 -2.52
CA GLY A 18 6.22 31.69 -3.33
C GLY A 18 4.99 31.49 -2.46
N ASN A 19 4.18 32.54 -2.39
CA ASN A 19 2.89 32.58 -1.71
C ASN A 19 1.98 31.42 -2.17
N TYR A 20 1.60 30.55 -1.23
CA TYR A 20 0.48 29.63 -1.41
C TYR A 20 -0.82 30.44 -1.30
N VAL A 21 -1.44 30.72 -2.45
CA VAL A 21 -2.82 31.19 -2.52
C VAL A 21 -3.73 30.03 -2.12
N HIS A 22 -4.30 30.13 -0.92
CA HIS A 22 -5.43 29.29 -0.51
C HIS A 22 -6.60 29.54 -1.46
N LYS A 23 -6.94 28.53 -2.28
CA LYS A 23 -8.18 28.52 -3.05
C LYS A 23 -9.31 28.15 -2.08
N GLU A 24 -10.14 29.14 -1.73
CA GLU A 24 -11.38 28.92 -0.97
C GLU A 24 -12.25 27.89 -1.71
N HIS A 25 -12.69 26.87 -0.96
CA HIS A 25 -13.67 25.93 -1.44
C HIS A 25 -15.03 26.62 -1.45
N ASP A 26 -15.54 26.90 -2.65
CA ASP A 26 -16.93 27.32 -2.86
C ASP A 26 -17.87 26.32 -2.21
N LYS A 27 -18.62 26.79 -1.19
CA LYS A 27 -19.68 26.03 -0.54
C LYS A 27 -20.81 25.81 -1.54
N VAL A 28 -20.88 24.60 -2.10
CA VAL A 28 -22.07 24.15 -2.84
C VAL A 28 -23.23 24.07 -1.86
N THR A 29 -24.08 25.10 -1.88
CA THR A 29 -25.25 25.22 -1.02
C THR A 29 -26.43 24.57 -1.74
N ILE A 30 -26.76 23.32 -1.36
CA ILE A 30 -27.91 22.60 -1.90
C ILE A 30 -29.19 23.12 -1.24
N ASN A 31 -29.90 24.00 -1.94
CA ASN A 31 -31.21 24.52 -1.53
C ASN A 31 -32.32 23.49 -1.86
N VAL A 32 -32.66 22.61 -0.92
CA VAL A 32 -33.85 21.76 -1.04
C VAL A 32 -35.07 22.62 -0.69
N ARG A 33 -35.69 23.22 -1.71
CA ARG A 33 -36.99 23.89 -1.55
C ARG A 33 -38.05 22.84 -1.24
N ALA A 34 -38.52 22.85 0.00
CA ALA A 34 -39.71 22.14 0.43
C ALA A 34 -40.92 22.59 -0.40
N ALA A 35 -41.52 21.65 -1.14
CA ALA A 35 -42.84 21.83 -1.74
C ALA A 35 -43.78 20.81 -1.07
N LEU A 36 -44.54 21.30 -0.10
CA LEU A 36 -45.77 20.67 0.37
C LEU A 36 -46.90 21.07 -0.59
N VAL A 37 -47.74 20.09 -0.97
CA VAL A 37 -49.21 20.16 -1.10
C VAL A 37 -49.68 19.00 -2.00
N GLY A 38 -50.64 18.21 -1.51
CA GLY A 38 -51.51 17.38 -2.35
C GLY A 38 -51.81 15.97 -1.81
N ILE A 39 -52.81 15.88 -0.93
CA ILE A 39 -53.41 14.62 -0.41
C ILE A 39 -54.22 13.93 -1.52
N THR A 40 -54.02 12.62 -1.75
CA THR A 40 -55.13 11.65 -1.97
C THR A 40 -54.65 10.19 -1.97
N ALA A 41 -55.48 9.36 -1.33
CA ALA A 41 -55.77 7.95 -1.57
C ALA A 41 -54.81 6.88 -0.96
N ALA A 42 -55.44 6.07 -0.11
CA ALA A 42 -54.87 5.04 0.74
C ALA A 42 -54.33 3.83 -0.03
N LEU A 43 -53.15 3.36 0.37
CA LEU A 43 -52.66 2.00 0.10
C LEU A 43 -52.15 1.41 1.41
N LEU A 44 -52.75 0.29 1.79
CA LEU A 44 -52.49 -0.49 3.01
C LEU A 44 -51.06 -1.03 2.98
N ILE A 45 -50.18 -0.50 3.84
CA ILE A 45 -48.86 -1.10 4.07
C ILE A 45 -48.93 -1.88 5.37
N SER A 46 -48.87 -3.20 5.23
CA SER A 46 -48.74 -4.17 6.32
C SER A 46 -47.62 -3.74 7.27
N ALA A 47 -47.98 -3.45 8.53
CA ALA A 47 -47.02 -3.20 9.59
C ALA A 47 -46.40 -4.54 10.03
N CYS A 48 -45.25 -4.89 9.45
CA CYS A 48 -44.38 -5.89 10.06
C CYS A 48 -43.69 -5.22 11.26
N SER A 49 -44.21 -5.49 12.46
CA SER A 49 -43.46 -5.31 13.69
C SER A 49 -42.32 -6.33 13.71
N SER A 50 -41.09 -5.87 13.49
CA SER A 50 -39.89 -6.65 13.75
C SER A 50 -39.28 -6.12 15.04
N ALA A 51 -39.46 -6.88 16.12
CA ALA A 51 -38.69 -6.68 17.33
C ALA A 51 -37.19 -6.84 17.00
N PRO A 52 -36.29 -6.01 17.55
CA PRO A 52 -34.87 -6.28 17.45
C PRO A 52 -34.56 -7.45 18.40
N GLU A 53 -34.47 -8.66 17.86
CA GLU A 53 -33.73 -9.73 18.52
C GLU A 53 -32.29 -9.24 18.69
N LYS A 54 -31.95 -8.91 19.94
CA LYS A 54 -30.55 -8.85 20.37
C LYS A 54 -30.01 -10.26 20.36
N GLU A 55 -29.67 -10.75 19.18
CA GLU A 55 -28.94 -12.00 19.03
C GLU A 55 -27.46 -11.71 19.27
N SER A 56 -27.05 -11.98 20.50
CA SER A 56 -25.65 -12.10 20.91
C SER A 56 -25.08 -13.38 20.31
N THR A 57 -24.79 -13.38 19.02
CA THR A 57 -23.94 -14.39 18.40
C THR A 57 -22.52 -13.87 18.39
N GLY A 58 -21.64 -14.56 19.13
CA GLY A 58 -20.20 -14.34 19.08
C GLY A 58 -19.73 -14.45 17.63
N LYS A 59 -19.50 -13.30 17.01
CA LYS A 59 -18.87 -13.20 15.71
C LYS A 59 -17.42 -13.61 15.93
N THR A 60 -17.11 -14.87 15.67
CA THR A 60 -15.79 -15.22 15.16
C THR A 60 -15.62 -14.39 13.89
N GLU A 61 -15.05 -13.20 14.04
CA GLU A 61 -14.61 -12.37 12.93
C GLU A 61 -13.45 -13.10 12.26
N SER A 62 -13.79 -14.03 11.38
CA SER A 62 -12.96 -14.39 10.25
C SER A 62 -12.77 -13.12 9.43
N THR A 63 -11.80 -12.31 9.84
CA THR A 63 -11.48 -11.01 9.23
C THR A 63 -10.93 -11.32 7.85
N THR A 64 -11.82 -11.30 6.86
CA THR A 64 -11.46 -11.51 5.45
C THR A 64 -10.77 -10.24 4.98
N LEU A 65 -9.44 -10.31 4.86
CA LEU A 65 -8.62 -9.25 4.31
C LEU A 65 -9.05 -8.99 2.86
N SER A 66 -9.16 -7.72 2.51
CA SER A 66 -9.52 -7.27 1.16
C SER A 66 -8.66 -6.07 0.78
N GLY A 67 -8.47 -5.88 -0.52
CA GLY A 67 -7.67 -4.79 -1.06
C GLY A 67 -6.83 -5.22 -2.26
N PRO A 68 -6.19 -4.25 -2.93
CA PRO A 68 -5.49 -4.47 -4.20
C PRO A 68 -4.23 -5.33 -4.09
N LEU A 69 -3.76 -5.65 -2.88
CA LEU A 69 -2.63 -6.55 -2.64
C LEU A 69 -3.03 -8.02 -2.48
N VAL A 70 -4.30 -8.27 -2.15
CA VAL A 70 -4.82 -9.57 -1.71
C VAL A 70 -5.22 -10.41 -2.93
N GLU A 71 -4.94 -11.71 -2.88
CA GLU A 71 -5.15 -12.70 -3.95
C GLU A 71 -4.39 -12.42 -5.25
N GLN A 72 -3.48 -11.47 -5.22
CA GLN A 72 -2.56 -11.16 -6.30
C GLN A 72 -1.24 -11.89 -6.09
N ARG A 73 -0.57 -12.25 -7.19
CA ARG A 73 0.83 -12.65 -7.17
C ARG A 73 1.70 -11.48 -7.56
N TRP A 74 2.67 -11.15 -6.72
CA TRP A 74 3.64 -10.08 -6.97
C TRP A 74 5.01 -10.70 -7.22
N ASN A 75 5.57 -10.49 -8.41
CA ASN A 75 6.90 -10.92 -8.80
C ASN A 75 7.89 -9.77 -8.63
N LEU A 76 9.07 -10.05 -8.07
CA LEU A 76 10.09 -9.04 -7.83
C LEU A 76 10.57 -8.43 -9.15
N LEU A 77 10.73 -7.11 -9.17
CA LEU A 77 11.38 -6.37 -10.25
C LEU A 77 12.76 -5.90 -9.86
N LEU A 78 12.85 -5.26 -8.68
CA LEU A 78 14.03 -4.55 -8.22
C LEU A 78 14.15 -4.61 -6.70
N VAL A 79 15.38 -4.71 -6.20
CA VAL A 79 15.75 -4.39 -4.82
C VAL A 79 16.24 -2.95 -4.78
N GLY A 80 15.81 -2.17 -3.80
CA GLY A 80 16.05 -0.74 -3.76
C GLY A 80 15.41 -0.02 -4.97
N THR A 81 16.19 0.81 -5.65
CA THR A 81 15.70 1.68 -6.73
C THR A 81 15.96 1.16 -8.14
N ASP A 82 16.97 0.30 -8.31
CA ASP A 82 17.54 -0.01 -9.64
C ASP A 82 18.20 -1.40 -9.74
N GLU A 83 18.41 -2.08 -8.62
CA GLU A 83 19.15 -3.35 -8.61
C GLU A 83 18.26 -4.53 -9.00
N ARG A 84 18.65 -5.24 -10.07
CA ARG A 84 18.07 -6.54 -10.44
C ARG A 84 18.92 -7.65 -9.85
N VAL A 85 18.34 -8.41 -8.93
CA VAL A 85 18.99 -9.59 -8.34
C VAL A 85 18.97 -10.76 -9.33
N SER A 86 20.03 -11.57 -9.29
CA SER A 86 20.17 -12.75 -10.15
C SER A 86 19.95 -14.01 -9.33
N LEU A 87 18.72 -14.52 -9.31
CA LEU A 87 18.35 -15.71 -8.52
C LEU A 87 17.91 -16.86 -9.43
N PRO A 88 18.00 -18.13 -8.96
CA PRO A 88 17.57 -19.30 -9.74
C PRO A 88 16.14 -19.17 -10.27
N ASP A 89 15.23 -18.70 -9.40
CA ASP A 89 13.84 -18.39 -9.74
C ASP A 89 13.53 -16.92 -9.46
N THR A 90 12.53 -16.37 -10.16
CA THR A 90 12.04 -15.02 -9.87
C THR A 90 11.35 -15.00 -8.51
N PRO A 91 11.82 -14.17 -7.55
CA PRO A 91 11.18 -14.06 -6.25
C PRO A 91 9.75 -13.55 -6.35
N PHE A 92 8.87 -14.00 -5.47
CA PHE A 92 7.47 -13.62 -5.46
C PHE A 92 6.84 -13.74 -4.08
N PHE A 93 5.71 -13.06 -3.88
CA PHE A 93 4.80 -13.32 -2.76
C PHE A 93 3.33 -13.24 -3.19
N GLN A 94 2.46 -13.80 -2.36
CA GLN A 94 1.01 -13.75 -2.46
C GLN A 94 0.43 -13.55 -1.06
N ILE A 95 -0.67 -12.79 -0.98
CA ILE A 95 -1.41 -12.56 0.26
C ILE A 95 -2.79 -13.21 0.13
N GLY A 96 -3.12 -14.13 1.03
CA GLY A 96 -4.45 -14.74 1.12
C GLY A 96 -5.46 -13.81 1.80
N ARG A 97 -6.76 -14.07 1.59
CA ARG A 97 -7.83 -13.35 2.32
C ARG A 97 -7.80 -13.59 3.83
N ASP A 98 -7.14 -14.65 4.29
CA ASP A 98 -6.92 -14.94 5.71
C ASP A 98 -5.72 -14.17 6.30
N GLY A 99 -5.09 -13.28 5.53
CA GLY A 99 -3.92 -12.51 5.95
C GLY A 99 -2.63 -13.32 5.93
N LYS A 100 -2.63 -14.56 5.44
CA LYS A 100 -1.40 -15.33 5.30
C LYS A 100 -0.62 -14.89 4.07
N VAL A 101 0.69 -14.93 4.21
CA VAL A 101 1.65 -14.67 3.15
C VAL A 101 2.34 -15.97 2.78
N SER A 102 2.49 -16.21 1.49
CA SER A 102 3.34 -17.28 0.98
C SER A 102 4.14 -16.78 -0.22
N GLY A 103 5.34 -17.33 -0.41
CA GLY A 103 6.22 -16.87 -1.47
C GLY A 103 7.48 -17.69 -1.64
N SER A 104 8.35 -17.18 -2.52
CA SER A 104 9.71 -17.65 -2.70
C SER A 104 10.63 -16.45 -2.80
N ASP A 105 11.78 -16.51 -2.12
CA ASP A 105 12.82 -15.49 -2.23
C ASP A 105 13.76 -15.75 -3.43
N GLY A 106 13.36 -16.65 -4.34
CA GLY A 106 14.14 -17.09 -5.50
C GLY A 106 15.04 -18.29 -5.21
N CYS A 107 15.16 -18.69 -3.94
CA CYS A 107 15.96 -19.82 -3.49
C CYS A 107 15.19 -20.71 -2.52
N ASN A 108 14.56 -20.11 -1.52
CA ASN A 108 13.79 -20.73 -0.46
C ASN A 108 12.32 -20.32 -0.53
N ARG A 109 11.46 -21.22 -0.09
CA ARG A 109 10.04 -20.92 0.11
C ARG A 109 9.86 -20.31 1.48
N PHE A 110 9.01 -19.29 1.57
CA PHE A 110 8.66 -18.67 2.83
C PHE A 110 7.15 -18.57 3.04
N THR A 111 6.76 -18.50 4.30
CA THR A 111 5.39 -18.22 4.76
C THR A 111 5.42 -17.18 5.87
N GLY A 112 4.29 -16.53 6.12
CA GLY A 112 4.12 -15.59 7.22
C GLY A 112 2.70 -15.04 7.27
N SER A 113 2.55 -13.89 7.92
CA SER A 113 1.29 -13.16 8.00
C SER A 113 1.50 -11.69 7.68
N VAL A 114 0.45 -11.01 7.23
CA VAL A 114 0.46 -9.57 6.93
C VAL A 114 -0.70 -8.87 7.63
N LYS A 115 -0.44 -7.64 8.08
CA LYS A 115 -1.47 -6.68 8.46
C LYS A 115 -1.45 -5.52 7.47
N LEU A 116 -2.64 -5.17 6.97
CA LEU A 116 -2.84 -3.97 6.16
C LEU A 116 -3.59 -2.95 7.01
N GLY A 117 -3.04 -1.73 7.07
CA GLY A 117 -3.62 -0.62 7.81
C GLY A 117 -4.04 0.53 6.89
N GLU A 118 -4.59 1.58 7.51
CA GLU A 118 -4.94 2.81 6.81
C GLU A 118 -3.73 3.48 6.15
N SER A 119 -3.97 4.36 5.18
CA SER A 119 -2.90 5.09 4.49
C SER A 119 -1.82 4.18 3.89
N GLN A 120 -2.21 3.04 3.32
CA GLN A 120 -1.30 2.08 2.69
C GLN A 120 -0.21 1.55 3.64
N ARG A 121 -0.53 1.39 4.94
CA ARG A 121 0.37 0.73 5.89
C ARG A 121 0.37 -0.77 5.63
N ILE A 122 1.56 -1.36 5.69
CA ILE A 122 1.77 -2.79 5.57
C ILE A 122 2.78 -3.22 6.62
N GLU A 123 2.56 -4.39 7.21
CA GLU A 123 3.47 -5.00 8.18
C GLU A 123 3.44 -6.51 7.97
N PHE A 124 4.57 -7.05 7.55
CA PHE A 124 4.78 -8.50 7.52
C PHE A 124 5.25 -8.98 8.89
N SER A 125 4.86 -10.19 9.26
CA SER A 125 5.23 -10.79 10.53
C SER A 125 5.34 -12.29 10.40
N GLN A 126 6.10 -12.89 11.32
CA GLN A 126 6.28 -14.35 11.41
C GLN A 126 6.79 -14.96 10.10
N LEU A 127 7.67 -14.25 9.38
CA LEU A 127 8.29 -14.76 8.16
C LEU A 127 9.20 -15.94 8.51
N ALA A 128 8.84 -17.13 8.04
CA ALA A 128 9.61 -18.35 8.18
C ALA A 128 9.99 -18.87 6.79
N SER A 129 11.25 -19.30 6.62
CA SER A 129 11.77 -19.77 5.34
C SER A 129 12.38 -21.17 5.45
N THR A 130 12.38 -21.91 4.35
CA THR A 130 13.15 -23.16 4.23
C THR A 130 14.66 -22.89 4.31
N ARG A 131 15.47 -23.94 4.45
CA ARG A 131 16.95 -23.85 4.52
C ARG A 131 17.64 -24.62 3.40
N MET A 132 17.22 -24.40 2.16
CA MET A 132 17.92 -24.86 0.96
C MET A 132 19.10 -23.94 0.67
N ALA A 133 20.18 -24.52 0.14
CA ALA A 133 21.36 -23.78 -0.28
C ALA A 133 21.30 -23.48 -1.79
N CYS A 134 21.61 -22.24 -2.17
CA CYS A 134 21.77 -21.81 -3.55
C CYS A 134 23.00 -20.87 -3.66
N PRO A 135 23.51 -20.62 -4.88
CA PRO A 135 24.71 -19.77 -5.06
C PRO A 135 24.58 -18.32 -4.56
N ASN A 136 23.36 -17.75 -4.56
CA ASN A 136 23.12 -16.32 -4.28
C ASN A 136 22.22 -16.13 -3.03
N MET A 137 22.63 -16.69 -1.89
CA MET A 137 21.89 -16.61 -0.63
C MET A 137 21.73 -15.17 -0.10
N GLU A 138 22.70 -14.30 -0.36
CA GLU A 138 22.64 -12.90 0.09
C GLU A 138 21.51 -12.14 -0.61
N ASP A 139 21.34 -12.32 -1.92
CA ASP A 139 20.24 -11.72 -2.67
C ASP A 139 18.89 -12.26 -2.20
N ALA A 140 18.77 -13.58 -2.00
CA ALA A 140 17.57 -14.20 -1.45
C ALA A 140 17.21 -13.61 -0.07
N LYS A 141 18.22 -13.43 0.80
CA LYS A 141 18.03 -12.77 2.09
C LYS A 141 17.55 -11.32 1.94
N ARG A 142 18.12 -10.54 1.01
CA ARG A 142 17.68 -9.15 0.78
C ARG A 142 16.21 -9.06 0.37
N VAL A 143 15.68 -10.06 -0.32
CA VAL A 143 14.24 -10.12 -0.65
C VAL A 143 13.39 -10.31 0.59
N THR A 144 13.74 -11.23 1.49
CA THR A 144 12.96 -11.43 2.74
C THR A 144 13.12 -10.26 3.70
N ASP A 145 14.31 -9.67 3.82
CA ASP A 145 14.56 -8.47 4.62
C ASP A 145 13.75 -7.25 4.11
N MET A 146 13.54 -7.16 2.79
CA MET A 146 12.67 -6.15 2.17
C MET A 146 11.22 -6.27 2.67
N LEU A 147 10.69 -7.50 2.73
CA LEU A 147 9.34 -7.76 3.24
C LEU A 147 9.26 -7.46 4.73
N ASP A 148 10.24 -7.91 5.52
CA ASP A 148 10.30 -7.68 6.97
C ASP A 148 10.36 -6.17 7.32
N THR A 149 11.03 -5.37 6.49
CA THR A 149 11.17 -3.93 6.71
C THR A 149 10.05 -3.08 6.11
N ALA A 150 9.16 -3.68 5.29
CA ALA A 150 8.12 -2.94 4.59
C ALA A 150 7.17 -2.24 5.59
N TYR A 151 6.96 -0.94 5.40
CA TYR A 151 6.20 -0.08 6.30
C TYR A 151 5.02 0.59 5.59
N ARG A 152 5.22 1.01 4.34
CA ARG A 152 4.17 1.50 3.44
C ARG A 152 4.33 0.92 2.05
N TYR A 153 3.25 1.00 1.28
CA TYR A 153 3.28 0.63 -0.12
C TYR A 153 2.58 1.65 -1.01
N LEU A 154 2.92 1.62 -2.30
CA LEU A 154 2.19 2.30 -3.36
C LEU A 154 1.91 1.28 -4.46
N ILE A 155 0.68 1.30 -5.00
CA ILE A 155 0.34 0.58 -6.22
C ILE A 155 0.05 1.60 -7.32
N ASP A 156 0.66 1.39 -8.49
CA ASP A 156 0.37 2.11 -9.72
C ASP A 156 0.26 1.08 -10.85
N HIS A 157 -0.95 0.90 -11.40
CA HIS A 157 -1.27 -0.13 -12.38
C HIS A 157 -0.79 -1.53 -11.93
N ASP A 158 0.14 -2.13 -12.68
CA ASP A 158 0.71 -3.45 -12.43
C ASP A 158 1.93 -3.41 -11.50
N ARG A 159 2.26 -2.25 -10.91
CA ARG A 159 3.47 -2.04 -10.10
C ARG A 159 3.13 -1.80 -8.64
N LEU A 160 3.92 -2.43 -7.79
CA LEU A 160 3.92 -2.26 -6.35
C LEU A 160 5.30 -1.82 -5.89
N VAL A 161 5.37 -0.79 -5.06
CA VAL A 161 6.62 -0.31 -4.45
C VAL A 161 6.49 -0.38 -2.93
N PHE A 162 7.49 -0.95 -2.26
CA PHE A 162 7.58 -0.91 -0.79
C PHE A 162 8.51 0.19 -0.31
N PHE A 163 8.08 0.82 0.78
CA PHE A 163 8.81 1.86 1.49
C PHE A 163 9.12 1.42 2.91
N GLY A 164 10.31 1.76 3.39
CA GLY A 164 10.72 1.56 4.77
C GLY A 164 10.15 2.62 5.71
N PRO A 165 10.37 2.47 7.03
CA PRO A 165 9.90 3.45 8.04
C PRO A 165 10.48 4.86 7.86
N ASP A 166 11.65 4.96 7.24
CA ASP A 166 12.37 6.19 6.89
C ASP A 166 11.98 6.73 5.51
N SER A 167 10.91 6.20 4.90
CA SER A 167 10.44 6.55 3.56
C SER A 167 11.39 6.20 2.41
N ARG A 168 12.47 5.42 2.66
CA ARG A 168 13.33 4.92 1.58
C ARG A 168 12.60 3.86 0.74
N VAL A 169 12.89 3.80 -0.55
CA VAL A 169 12.40 2.72 -1.42
C VAL A 169 13.15 1.43 -1.06
N LEU A 170 12.41 0.37 -0.74
CA LEU A 170 12.98 -0.95 -0.44
C LEU A 170 13.04 -1.84 -1.67
N GLY A 171 12.09 -1.70 -2.59
CA GLY A 171 12.05 -2.48 -3.83
C GLY A 171 10.72 -2.37 -4.57
N GLY A 172 10.73 -2.86 -5.79
CA GLY A 172 9.58 -2.84 -6.69
C GLY A 172 9.17 -4.24 -7.12
N TRP A 173 7.86 -4.44 -7.31
CA TRP A 173 7.23 -5.68 -7.71
C TRP A 173 6.26 -5.43 -8.86
N ARG A 174 5.98 -6.48 -9.63
CA ARG A 174 4.98 -6.48 -10.69
C ARG A 174 3.94 -7.54 -10.43
N GLU A 175 2.68 -7.21 -10.64
CA GLU A 175 1.59 -8.18 -10.68
C GLU A 175 1.87 -9.27 -11.73
N ALA A 176 1.59 -10.53 -11.38
CA ALA A 176 1.67 -11.62 -12.33
C ALA A 176 0.39 -11.62 -13.18
N ASN A 177 0.54 -11.45 -14.49
CA ASN A 177 -0.55 -11.63 -15.46
C ASN A 177 -1.07 -13.07 -15.50
#